data_AF-A0A2V6P848-F1
#
_entry.id   AF-A0A2V6P848-F1
#
_cell.length_a   1.000
_cell.length_b   1.000
_cell.length_c   1.000
_cell.angle_alpha   90.00
_cell.angle_beta   90.00
_cell.angle_gamma   90.00
#
_symmetry.space_group_name_H-M   'P 1'
#
loop_
_entity.id
_entity.type
_entity.pdbx_description
1 polymer ?
#
loop_
_entity_poly.entity_id
_entity_poly.type
_entity_poly.pdbx_seq_one_letter_code
_entity_poly.pdbx_strand_id
1 'polypeptide(L)'
;MRYEMISADCHVDLCWLPPTLFTENAAAAMKDRMPYVTDSPSGKKWVTKKGASLGLACGMGSAGREYIPGRIHRADRMAATGLYEDGKRGIRRLTDPDLRLKDQDRDGVQAEVLFGVLGTTSRLNESEAAVEVMRVYIA
;
A
#
# COMPACT_ATOMS: atom_id res chain seq x y z
N MET A 1 11.11 3.28 28.64
CA MET A 1 9.80 3.63 28.03
C MET A 1 8.82 2.52 28.39
N ARG A 2 7.59 2.85 28.82
CA ARG A 2 6.54 1.85 29.13
C ARG A 2 5.56 1.83 27.96
N TYR A 3 5.30 0.64 27.40
CA TYR A 3 4.28 0.42 26.38
C TYR A 3 2.97 -0.02 27.03
N GLU A 4 1.88 0.65 26.69
CA GLU A 4 0.50 0.40 27.10
C GLU A 4 -0.33 -0.18 25.94
N MET A 5 -0.09 0.29 24.71
CA MET A 5 -0.74 -0.25 23.51
C MET A 5 0.28 -0.54 22.41
N ILE A 6 0.32 -1.80 21.98
CA ILE A 6 1.09 -2.27 20.84
C ILE A 6 0.13 -2.91 19.84
N SER A 7 0.17 -2.47 18.59
CA SER A 7 -0.59 -3.10 17.51
C SER A 7 0.20 -4.28 16.96
N ALA A 8 -0.26 -5.51 17.21
CA ALA A 8 0.39 -6.72 16.71
C ALA A 8 0.10 -7.01 15.22
N ASP A 9 -0.75 -6.21 14.57
CA ASP A 9 -1.18 -6.40 13.20
C ASP A 9 -1.39 -5.05 12.49
N CYS A 10 -0.37 -4.62 11.75
CA CYS A 10 -0.41 -3.46 10.89
C CYS A 10 0.24 -3.77 9.55
N HIS A 11 -0.05 -2.96 8.53
CA HIS A 11 0.36 -3.27 7.16
C HIS A 11 0.97 -2.08 6.43
N VAL A 12 1.91 -2.42 5.55
CA VAL A 12 2.36 -1.59 4.43
C VAL A 12 2.15 -2.39 3.14
N ASP A 13 0.97 -2.20 2.55
CA ASP A 13 0.54 -2.92 1.34
C ASP A 13 0.93 -2.19 0.05
N LEU A 14 0.89 -2.94 -1.07
CA LEU A 14 1.30 -2.47 -2.40
C LEU A 14 0.68 -1.12 -2.78
N CYS A 15 -0.62 -0.93 -2.49
CA CYS A 15 -1.34 0.28 -2.85
C CYS A 15 -0.73 1.55 -2.24
N TRP A 16 -0.02 1.45 -1.11
CA TRP A 16 0.60 2.57 -0.40
C TRP A 16 2.10 2.73 -0.68
N LEU A 17 2.69 1.89 -1.52
CA LEU A 17 4.11 1.97 -1.85
C LEU A 17 4.43 3.12 -2.81
N PRO A 18 5.70 3.57 -2.86
CA PRO A 18 6.16 4.48 -3.90
C PRO A 18 5.92 3.89 -5.31
N PRO A 19 5.37 4.65 -6.27
CA PRO A 19 4.98 4.14 -7.59
C PRO A 19 6.11 3.51 -8.40
N THR A 20 7.35 3.94 -8.14
CA THR A 20 8.53 3.55 -8.92
C THR A 20 9.37 2.48 -8.22
N LEU A 21 9.01 2.08 -7.00
CA LEU A 21 9.79 1.17 -6.14
C LEU A 21 10.30 -0.06 -6.92
N PHE A 22 9.40 -0.77 -7.60
CA PHE A 22 9.75 -2.00 -8.31
C PHE A 22 10.46 -1.74 -9.63
N THR A 23 10.03 -0.73 -10.40
CA THR A 23 10.63 -0.42 -11.70
C THR A 23 12.06 0.12 -11.60
N GLU A 24 12.39 0.77 -10.48
CA GLU A 24 13.73 1.30 -10.23
C GLU A 24 14.68 0.20 -9.71
N ASN A 25 14.21 -0.63 -8.76
CA ASN A 25 15.07 -1.52 -7.97
C ASN A 25 15.07 -2.99 -8.44
N ALA A 26 14.22 -3.36 -9.40
CA ALA A 26 14.26 -4.70 -9.98
C ALA A 26 15.49 -4.90 -10.89
N ALA A 27 15.95 -6.15 -10.98
CA ALA A 27 16.96 -6.58 -11.92
C ALA A 27 16.53 -6.23 -13.35
N ALA A 28 17.49 -5.89 -14.21
CA ALA A 28 17.22 -5.39 -15.56
C ALA A 28 16.28 -6.30 -16.37
N ALA A 29 16.49 -7.62 -16.29
CA ALA A 29 15.67 -8.62 -16.97
C ALA A 29 14.23 -8.74 -16.45
N MET A 30 13.96 -8.20 -15.26
CA MET A 30 12.65 -8.30 -14.57
C MET A 30 11.84 -7.00 -14.63
N LYS A 31 12.44 -5.87 -14.99
CA LYS A 31 11.77 -4.54 -14.95
C LYS A 31 10.46 -4.50 -15.71
N ASP A 32 10.38 -5.16 -16.87
CA ASP A 32 9.15 -5.20 -17.68
C ASP A 32 8.02 -6.03 -17.07
N ARG A 33 8.33 -6.85 -16.06
CA ARG A 33 7.37 -7.72 -15.36
C ARG A 33 6.88 -7.10 -14.04
N MET A 34 7.48 -5.99 -13.62
CA MET A 34 7.19 -5.38 -12.33
C MET A 34 5.85 -4.65 -12.30
N PRO A 35 5.20 -4.61 -11.11
CA PRO A 35 4.12 -3.68 -10.86
C PRO A 35 4.54 -2.24 -11.15
N TYR A 36 3.67 -1.50 -11.81
CA TYR A 36 3.81 -0.06 -11.99
C TYR A 36 2.45 0.63 -11.86
N VAL A 37 2.48 1.93 -11.61
CA VAL A 37 1.26 2.74 -11.50
C VAL A 37 0.95 3.39 -12.85
N THR A 38 -0.32 3.30 -13.26
CA THR A 38 -0.85 3.99 -14.45
C THR A 38 -2.12 4.77 -14.11
N ASP A 39 -2.46 5.78 -14.91
CA ASP A 39 -3.71 6.53 -14.76
C ASP A 39 -4.92 5.70 -15.24
N SER A 40 -6.08 5.94 -14.62
CA SER A 40 -7.35 5.35 -15.02
C SER A 40 -8.52 6.27 -14.62
N PRO A 41 -9.74 6.07 -15.14
CA PRO A 41 -10.89 6.92 -14.82
C PRO A 41 -11.22 7.03 -13.32
N SER A 42 -10.93 5.98 -12.54
CA SER A 42 -11.15 5.96 -11.09
C SER A 42 -9.92 6.39 -10.27
N GLY A 43 -8.87 6.89 -10.94
CA GLY A 43 -7.61 7.32 -10.34
C GLY A 43 -6.44 6.42 -10.73
N LYS A 44 -5.29 6.66 -10.11
CA LYS A 44 -4.07 5.89 -10.35
C LYS A 44 -4.25 4.44 -9.86
N LYS A 45 -3.81 3.47 -10.66
CA LYS A 45 -3.89 2.04 -10.35
C LYS A 45 -2.58 1.32 -10.55
N TRP A 46 -2.32 0.33 -9.72
CA TRP A 46 -1.23 -0.62 -9.87
C TRP A 46 -1.60 -1.70 -10.88
N VAL A 47 -0.73 -1.92 -11.86
CA VAL A 47 -0.89 -2.92 -12.91
C VAL A 47 0.44 -3.58 -13.26
N THR A 48 0.41 -4.66 -14.03
CA THR A 48 1.59 -5.20 -14.73
C THR A 48 1.41 -5.10 -16.24
N LYS A 49 2.50 -5.16 -17.02
CA LYS A 49 2.43 -5.17 -18.50
C LYS A 49 1.68 -6.40 -19.05
N LYS A 50 1.64 -7.49 -18.28
CA LYS A 50 0.84 -8.69 -18.58
C LYS A 50 -0.66 -8.53 -18.30
N GLY A 51 -1.08 -7.38 -17.78
CA GLY A 51 -2.49 -7.06 -17.57
C GLY A 51 -3.05 -7.42 -16.20
N ALA A 52 -2.22 -7.80 -15.22
CA ALA A 52 -2.70 -7.97 -13.85
C ALA A 52 -3.14 -6.60 -13.30
N SER A 53 -4.30 -6.57 -12.64
CA SER A 53 -4.82 -5.39 -11.92
C SER A 53 -4.62 -5.59 -10.43
N LEU A 54 -3.87 -4.69 -9.80
CA LEU A 54 -3.41 -4.84 -8.42
C LEU A 54 -4.03 -3.80 -7.47
N GLY A 55 -5.01 -3.03 -7.94
CA GLY A 55 -5.80 -2.09 -7.14
C GLY A 55 -5.46 -0.62 -7.39
N LEU A 56 -6.26 0.28 -6.81
CA LEU A 56 -6.00 1.72 -6.79
C LEU A 56 -4.80 2.04 -5.90
N ALA A 57 -3.96 2.96 -6.38
CA ALA A 57 -2.94 3.58 -5.57
C ALA A 57 -3.61 4.38 -4.44
N CYS A 58 -3.09 4.25 -3.22
CA CYS A 58 -3.65 4.80 -1.99
C CYS A 58 -5.12 4.41 -1.74
N GLY A 59 -5.53 3.24 -2.24
CA GLY A 59 -6.87 2.70 -2.05
C GLY A 59 -7.09 2.05 -0.67
N MET A 60 -8.34 1.70 -0.39
CA MET A 60 -8.81 1.11 0.86
C MET A 60 -8.47 -0.39 0.96
N GLY A 61 -7.79 -0.76 2.05
CA GLY A 61 -7.37 -2.13 2.35
C GLY A 61 -6.22 -2.63 1.46
N SER A 62 -5.77 -3.87 1.71
CA SER A 62 -4.56 -4.43 1.09
C SER A 62 -4.60 -4.57 -0.43
N ALA A 63 -5.79 -4.66 -1.01
CA ALA A 63 -6.00 -4.75 -2.45
C ALA A 63 -6.29 -3.40 -3.13
N GLY A 64 -6.17 -2.26 -2.42
CA GLY A 64 -6.39 -0.93 -2.99
C GLY A 64 -7.80 -0.74 -3.56
N ARG A 65 -8.86 -1.06 -2.79
CA ARG A 65 -10.24 -0.88 -3.27
C ARG A 65 -10.64 0.60 -3.26
N GLU A 66 -11.65 0.95 -4.04
CA GLU A 66 -12.27 2.27 -3.93
C GLU A 66 -12.96 2.43 -2.56
N TYR A 67 -12.73 3.56 -1.91
CA TYR A 67 -13.48 3.96 -0.73
C TYR A 67 -14.86 4.48 -1.15
N ILE A 68 -15.91 3.92 -0.55
CA ILE A 68 -17.30 4.33 -0.79
C ILE A 68 -17.91 4.71 0.57
N PRO A 69 -18.31 5.99 0.77
CA PRO A 69 -18.87 6.46 2.03
C PRO A 69 -20.09 5.65 2.50
N GLY A 70 -20.15 5.36 3.81
CA GLY A 70 -21.28 4.70 4.45
C GLY A 70 -21.34 3.19 4.26
N ARG A 71 -20.41 2.58 3.51
CA ARG A 71 -20.35 1.12 3.34
C ARG A 71 -19.61 0.41 4.46
N ILE A 72 -18.58 1.02 5.02
CA ILE A 72 -17.71 0.39 6.02
C ILE A 72 -17.38 1.42 7.09
N HIS A 73 -17.97 1.28 8.27
CA HIS A 73 -17.84 2.24 9.36
C HIS A 73 -16.38 2.60 9.72
N ARG A 74 -15.48 1.60 9.80
CA ARG A 74 -14.05 1.85 10.05
C ARG A 74 -13.36 2.62 8.91
N ALA A 75 -13.78 2.39 7.66
CA ALA A 75 -13.24 3.14 6.52
C ALA A 75 -13.76 4.58 6.51
N ASP A 76 -15.00 4.82 6.92
CA ASP A 76 -15.55 6.17 7.09
C ASP A 76 -14.76 6.95 8.15
N ARG A 77 -14.43 6.31 9.28
CA ARG A 77 -13.53 6.90 10.30
C ARG A 77 -12.16 7.25 9.73
N MET A 78 -11.55 6.36 8.95
CA MET A 78 -10.27 6.64 8.28
C MET A 78 -10.41 7.81 7.29
N ALA A 79 -11.48 7.84 6.50
CA ALA A 79 -11.74 8.91 5.53
C ALA A 79 -11.91 10.27 6.20
N ALA A 80 -12.57 10.33 7.36
CA ALA A 80 -12.76 11.56 8.13
C ALA A 80 -11.44 12.20 8.59
N THR A 81 -10.34 11.44 8.64
CA THR A 81 -8.99 11.96 8.93
C THR A 81 -8.29 12.58 7.72
N GLY A 82 -8.92 12.54 6.54
CA GLY A 82 -8.33 12.97 5.27
C GLY A 82 -7.51 11.90 4.55
N LEU A 83 -7.38 10.68 5.09
CA LEU A 83 -6.49 9.64 4.57
C LEU A 83 -6.60 9.40 3.06
N TYR A 84 -7.81 9.23 2.53
CA TYR A 84 -8.00 8.94 1.09
C TYR A 84 -7.84 10.19 0.22
N GLU A 85 -8.18 11.38 0.71
CA GLU A 85 -7.97 12.64 -0.02
C GLU A 85 -6.48 12.99 -0.12
N ASP A 86 -5.73 12.77 0.96
CA ASP A 86 -4.27 12.83 0.96
C ASP A 86 -3.67 11.82 -0.03
N GLY A 87 -4.20 10.60 -0.05
CA GLY A 87 -3.83 9.56 -1.01
C GLY A 87 -4.00 9.99 -2.46
N LYS A 88 -5.13 10.63 -2.81
CA LYS A 88 -5.38 11.20 -4.15
C LYS A 88 -4.39 12.30 -4.53
N ARG A 89 -3.91 13.07 -3.54
CA ARG A 89 -2.87 14.10 -3.70
C ARG A 89 -1.45 13.53 -3.72
N GLY A 90 -1.30 12.21 -3.60
CA GLY A 90 -0.01 11.52 -3.61
C GLY A 90 0.71 11.50 -2.25
N ILE A 91 0.04 11.93 -1.18
CA ILE A 91 0.57 11.87 0.19
C ILE A 91 0.31 10.45 0.73
N ARG A 92 1.39 9.72 1.04
CA ARG A 92 1.34 8.31 1.44
C ARG A 92 1.57 8.14 2.93
N ARG A 93 0.56 8.48 3.73
CA ARG A 93 0.66 8.48 5.20
C ARG A 93 1.16 7.17 5.81
N LEU A 94 0.85 6.03 5.20
CA LEU A 94 1.23 4.71 5.71
C LEU A 94 2.72 4.38 5.49
N THR A 95 3.38 5.03 4.54
CA THR A 95 4.80 4.80 4.19
C THR A 95 5.69 6.01 4.42
N ASP A 96 5.12 7.12 4.88
CA ASP A 96 5.84 8.27 5.41
C ASP A 96 5.93 8.12 6.95
N PRO A 97 7.13 7.94 7.53
CA PRO A 97 7.28 7.68 8.96
C PRO A 97 6.70 8.79 9.85
N ASP A 98 6.87 10.06 9.47
CA ASP A 98 6.43 11.19 10.29
C ASP A 98 4.91 11.33 10.29
N LEU A 99 4.27 11.04 9.15
CA LEU A 99 2.80 11.03 9.06
C LEU A 99 2.21 9.81 9.76
N ARG A 100 2.89 8.67 9.69
CA ARG A 100 2.47 7.44 10.37
C ARG A 100 2.53 7.57 11.90
N LEU A 101 3.56 8.22 12.44
CA LEU A 101 3.66 8.52 13.87
C LEU A 101 2.49 9.40 14.34
N LYS A 102 2.04 10.36 13.53
CA LYS A 102 0.84 11.18 13.85
C LYS A 102 -0.45 10.36 13.87
N ASP A 103 -0.55 9.34 13.01
CA ASP A 103 -1.67 8.39 13.02
C ASP A 103 -1.63 7.50 14.27
N GLN A 104 -0.45 7.01 14.64
CA GLN A 104 -0.21 6.26 15.87
C GLN A 104 -0.58 7.06 17.12
N ASP A 105 -0.12 8.32 17.22
CA ASP A 105 -0.45 9.22 18.33
C ASP A 105 -1.96 9.47 18.42
N ARG A 106 -2.64 9.62 17.29
CA ARG A 106 -4.11 9.79 17.26
C ARG A 106 -4.84 8.57 17.81
N ASP A 107 -4.38 7.38 17.45
CA ASP A 107 -5.01 6.12 17.83
C ASP A 107 -4.50 5.57 19.17
N GLY A 108 -3.54 6.25 19.81
CA GLY A 108 -2.93 5.83 21.08
C GLY A 108 -2.01 4.61 20.96
N VAL A 109 -1.54 4.29 19.76
CA VAL A 109 -0.64 3.17 19.48
C VAL A 109 0.80 3.63 19.67
N GLN A 110 1.59 2.90 20.46
CA GLN A 110 2.98 3.30 20.79
C GLN A 110 4.04 2.47 20.05
N ALA A 111 3.65 1.31 19.53
CA ALA A 111 4.48 0.46 18.71
C ALA A 111 3.58 -0.43 17.85
N GLU A 112 4.12 -0.92 16.75
CA GLU A 112 3.39 -1.83 15.88
C GLU A 112 4.30 -2.85 15.19
N VAL A 113 3.72 -3.97 14.81
CA VAL A 113 4.31 -4.93 13.87
C VAL A 113 3.80 -4.61 12.47
N LEU A 114 4.72 -4.43 11.51
CA LEU A 114 4.38 -4.15 10.11
C LEU A 114 4.53 -5.38 9.25
N PHE A 115 3.42 -5.85 8.70
CA PHE A 115 3.36 -6.85 7.64
C PHE A 115 3.41 -6.19 6.27
N GLY A 116 3.93 -6.93 5.29
CA GLY A 116 4.11 -6.42 3.94
C GLY A 116 2.95 -6.64 2.98
N VAL A 117 3.29 -6.65 1.70
CA VAL A 117 2.40 -6.63 0.52
C VAL A 117 1.41 -7.80 0.43
N LEU A 118 0.36 -7.78 1.26
CA LEU A 118 -0.54 -8.90 1.47
C LEU A 118 -1.31 -9.27 0.20
N GLY A 119 -1.13 -10.52 -0.23
CA GLY A 119 -1.79 -11.10 -1.41
C GLY A 119 -1.29 -10.57 -2.75
N THR A 120 -0.28 -9.69 -2.79
CA THR A 120 0.28 -9.15 -4.03
C THR A 120 0.89 -10.26 -4.89
N THR A 121 1.67 -11.15 -4.30
CA THR A 121 2.30 -12.28 -4.99
C THR A 121 1.26 -13.20 -5.65
N SER A 122 0.13 -13.46 -4.99
CA SER A 122 -0.97 -14.24 -5.56
C SER A 122 -1.66 -13.51 -6.72
N ARG A 123 -1.88 -12.19 -6.61
CA ARG A 123 -2.53 -11.37 -7.65
C ARG A 123 -1.64 -11.13 -8.88
N LEU A 124 -0.31 -11.20 -8.72
CA LEU A 124 0.62 -11.16 -9.85
C LEU A 124 0.44 -12.34 -10.79
N ASN A 125 0.09 -13.51 -10.24
CA ASN A 125 -0.07 -14.75 -10.99
C ASN A 125 1.15 -15.10 -11.86
N GLU A 126 2.35 -14.77 -11.37
CA GLU A 126 3.61 -15.01 -12.07
C GLU A 126 4.74 -15.23 -11.04
N SER A 127 5.18 -16.48 -10.89
CA SER A 127 6.05 -16.89 -9.77
C SER A 127 7.38 -16.15 -9.71
N GLU A 128 8.07 -15.97 -10.85
CA GLU A 128 9.35 -15.26 -10.88
C GLU A 128 9.19 -13.75 -10.59
N ALA A 129 8.11 -13.14 -11.10
CA ALA A 129 7.81 -11.74 -10.79
C ALA A 129 7.45 -11.58 -9.30
N ALA A 130 6.74 -12.54 -8.71
CA ALA A 130 6.44 -12.55 -7.29
C ALA A 130 7.72 -12.64 -6.43
N VAL A 131 8.68 -13.49 -6.81
CA VAL A 131 9.98 -13.58 -6.13
C VAL A 131 10.72 -12.25 -6.20
N GLU A 132 10.78 -11.63 -7.38
CA GLU A 132 11.47 -10.35 -7.56
C GLU A 132 10.81 -9.20 -6.79
N VAL A 133 9.47 -9.15 -6.77
CA VAL A 133 8.72 -8.19 -5.95
C VAL A 133 9.05 -8.35 -4.47
N MET A 134 9.10 -9.59 -3.96
CA MET A 134 9.47 -9.83 -2.56
C MET A 134 10.92 -9.44 -2.30
N ARG A 135 11.86 -9.74 -3.22
CA ARG A 135 13.26 -9.35 -3.11
C ARG A 135 13.42 -7.83 -3.01
N VAL A 136 12.74 -7.08 -3.88
CA VAL A 136 12.78 -5.61 -3.85
C VAL A 136 12.13 -5.05 -2.58
N TYR A 137 11.04 -5.67 -2.10
CA TYR A 137 10.30 -5.17 -0.94
C TYR A 137 11.08 -5.28 0.39
N ILE A 138 11.94 -6.29 0.54
CA ILE A 138 12.69 -6.54 1.79
C ILE A 138 14.14 -6.02 1.76
N ALA A 139 14.58 -5.44 0.64
CA ALA A 139 15.93 -4.92 0.45
C ALA A 139 16.09 -3.53 1.07
#